data_AF-A0A7X1HU34-F1
#
_entry.id   AF-A0A7X1HU34-F1
#
_cell.length_a   1.000
_cell.length_b   1.000
_cell.length_c   1.000
_cell.angle_alpha   90.00
_cell.angle_beta   90.00
_cell.angle_gamma   90.00
#
_symmetry.space_group_name_H-M   'P 1'
#
loop_
_entity.id
_entity.type
_entity.pdbx_description
1 polymer ?
#
loop_
_entity_poly.entity_id
_entity_poly.type
_entity_poly.pdbx_seq_one_letter_code
_entity_poly.pdbx_strand_id
1 'polypeptide(L)'
;MKSLTGNDQINIKYYQRIKEFYNDDGWFKDGIDGGYDYYNAWGFYYSLYWLSVIEPDFDKEFISAAIDKFNAGFQYFIGPSGVPLFGRSLCYRLAVTAPLIAGASIGNRPCSIGQIKRSLSCSLSYYIKNGALQNGIPTQGIFATDERLLDDYSGPGSSLWSLRALNIAFLVDIILVCGMLRSNFYPLK
;
A
#
# COMPACT_ATOMS: atom_id res chain seq x y z
N MET A 1 -10.27 -35.52 -5.99
CA MET A 1 -10.79 -34.13 -5.93
C MET A 1 -9.97 -33.41 -4.84
N LYS A 2 -9.20 -32.35 -5.16
CA LYS A 2 -8.41 -31.64 -4.14
C LYS A 2 -9.38 -30.93 -3.18
N SER A 3 -9.14 -31.08 -1.88
CA SER A 3 -9.92 -30.42 -0.83
C SER A 3 -9.89 -28.90 -1.03
N LEU A 4 -11.06 -28.26 -1.12
CA LEU A 4 -11.22 -26.80 -1.21
C LEU A 4 -11.24 -26.14 0.19
N THR A 5 -10.85 -26.87 1.24
CA THR A 5 -10.92 -26.38 2.62
C THR A 5 -9.90 -25.30 2.95
N GLY A 6 -8.86 -25.10 2.12
CA GLY A 6 -7.81 -24.10 2.36
C GLY A 6 -6.88 -24.42 3.54
N ASN A 7 -7.23 -25.39 4.38
CA ASN A 7 -6.56 -25.69 5.65
C ASN A 7 -5.09 -26.14 5.59
N ASP A 8 -4.50 -26.37 4.40
CA ASP A 8 -3.15 -26.95 4.29
C ASP A 8 -2.31 -26.45 3.10
N GLN A 9 -2.56 -25.26 2.54
CA GLN A 9 -1.77 -24.80 1.39
C GLN A 9 -1.39 -23.33 1.46
N ILE A 10 -0.65 -22.94 2.50
CA ILE A 10 0.35 -21.89 2.27
C ILE A 10 1.32 -22.47 1.26
N ASN A 11 1.38 -21.88 0.07
CA ASN A 11 2.34 -22.29 -0.93
C ASN A 11 3.73 -21.76 -0.53
N ILE A 12 4.37 -22.47 0.40
CA ILE A 12 5.67 -22.12 0.98
C ILE A 12 6.71 -21.87 -0.13
N LYS A 13 6.64 -22.61 -1.25
CA LYS A 13 7.54 -22.38 -2.39
C LYS A 13 7.42 -20.96 -2.94
N TYR A 14 6.20 -20.46 -3.17
CA TYR A 14 6.02 -19.08 -3.66
C TYR A 14 6.40 -18.05 -2.60
N TYR A 15 6.10 -18.30 -1.33
CA TYR A 15 6.51 -17.41 -0.25
C TYR A 15 8.03 -17.30 -0.13
N GLN A 16 8.75 -18.42 -0.18
CA GLN A 16 10.22 -18.41 -0.18
C GLN A 16 10.78 -17.68 -1.41
N ARG A 17 10.16 -17.86 -2.59
CA ARG A 17 10.54 -17.11 -3.80
C ARG A 17 10.36 -15.60 -3.63
N ILE A 18 9.32 -15.14 -2.93
CA ILE A 18 9.15 -13.71 -2.61
C ILE A 18 10.24 -13.25 -1.63
N LYS A 19 10.61 -14.07 -0.65
CA LYS A 19 11.70 -13.75 0.29
C LYS A 19 13.07 -13.65 -0.39
N GLU A 20 13.30 -14.36 -1.49
CA GLU A 20 14.52 -14.18 -2.30
C GLU A 20 14.63 -12.78 -2.92
N PHE A 21 13.52 -12.04 -3.04
CA PHE A 21 13.55 -10.65 -3.52
C PHE A 21 13.79 -9.65 -2.40
N TYR A 22 13.72 -10.08 -1.14
CA TYR A 22 13.98 -9.23 0.03
C TYR A 22 15.47 -8.89 0.09
N ASN A 23 15.75 -7.59 0.23
CA ASN A 23 17.08 -7.05 0.45
C ASN A 23 17.11 -6.32 1.81
N ASP A 24 18.31 -5.88 2.19
CA ASP A 24 18.49 -5.00 3.33
C ASP A 24 17.61 -3.74 3.30
N ASP A 25 17.46 -3.14 4.48
CA ASP A 25 16.64 -1.95 4.74
C ASP A 25 15.14 -2.10 4.46
N GLY A 26 14.67 -3.35 4.34
CA GLY A 26 13.25 -3.64 4.16
C GLY A 26 12.78 -3.54 2.72
N TRP A 27 13.67 -3.35 1.74
CA TRP A 27 13.22 -3.27 0.35
C TRP A 27 13.16 -4.63 -0.30
N PHE A 28 12.09 -4.89 -1.04
CA PHE A 28 11.99 -5.98 -2.00
C PHE A 28 12.31 -5.44 -3.40
N LYS A 29 13.10 -6.18 -4.18
CA LYS A 29 13.21 -5.97 -5.62
C LYS A 29 11.94 -6.46 -6.33
N ASP A 30 11.53 -5.80 -7.39
CA ASP A 30 10.42 -6.28 -8.25
C ASP A 30 10.88 -7.44 -9.14
N GLY A 31 11.18 -8.58 -8.52
CA GLY A 31 11.80 -9.74 -9.15
C GLY A 31 13.33 -9.78 -8.97
N ILE A 32 13.94 -10.92 -9.31
CA ILE A 32 15.38 -11.16 -9.06
C ILE A 32 16.29 -10.18 -9.81
N ASP A 33 15.90 -9.84 -11.04
CA ASP A 33 16.60 -8.89 -11.91
C ASP A 33 15.93 -7.50 -11.90
N GLY A 34 14.93 -7.31 -11.03
CA GLY A 34 14.15 -6.09 -10.91
C GLY A 34 14.85 -5.01 -10.08
N GLY A 35 14.40 -3.77 -10.27
CA GLY A 35 14.79 -2.63 -9.43
C GLY A 35 13.96 -2.54 -8.15
N TYR A 36 14.26 -1.54 -7.34
CA TYR A 36 13.39 -1.11 -6.25
C TYR A 36 12.37 -0.12 -6.76
N ASP A 37 11.12 -0.31 -6.36
CA ASP A 37 10.04 0.60 -6.68
C ASP A 37 8.93 0.55 -5.63
N TYR A 38 7.85 1.26 -5.94
CA TYR A 38 6.70 1.33 -5.07
C TYR A 38 5.82 0.08 -5.05
N TYR A 39 6.13 -1.01 -5.78
CA TYR A 39 5.48 -2.30 -5.50
C TYR A 39 5.74 -2.76 -4.07
N ASN A 40 6.79 -2.25 -3.40
CA ASN A 40 6.93 -2.36 -1.96
C ASN A 40 5.70 -1.83 -1.22
N ALA A 41 5.21 -0.64 -1.60
CA ALA A 41 4.04 -0.02 -1.00
C ALA A 41 2.71 -0.60 -1.49
N TRP A 42 2.56 -0.76 -2.81
CA TRP A 42 1.30 -1.24 -3.38
C TRP A 42 1.14 -2.73 -3.13
N GLY A 43 2.18 -3.54 -3.36
CA GLY A 43 2.14 -5.00 -3.50
C GLY A 43 2.66 -5.75 -2.29
N PHE A 44 3.98 -5.74 -2.08
CA PHE A 44 4.66 -6.57 -1.09
C PHE A 44 4.11 -6.35 0.32
N TYR A 45 4.18 -5.13 0.84
CA TYR A 45 3.71 -4.87 2.21
C TYR A 45 2.20 -4.94 2.36
N TYR A 46 1.44 -4.72 1.30
CA TYR A 46 0.00 -4.98 1.30
C TYR A 46 -0.30 -6.48 1.47
N SER A 47 0.40 -7.34 0.73
CA SER A 47 0.23 -8.80 0.82
C SER A 47 0.76 -9.37 2.14
N LEU A 48 1.94 -8.94 2.60
CA LEU A 48 2.50 -9.38 3.88
C LEU A 48 1.62 -8.97 5.06
N TYR A 49 1.01 -7.78 4.99
CA TYR A 49 0.01 -7.36 5.97
C TYR A 49 -1.16 -8.35 6.05
N TRP A 50 -1.79 -8.69 4.92
CA TRP A 50 -2.90 -9.64 4.93
C TRP A 50 -2.50 -11.03 5.39
N LEU A 51 -1.29 -11.50 5.05
CA LEU A 51 -0.77 -12.75 5.62
C LEU A 51 -0.71 -12.68 7.16
N SER A 52 -0.18 -11.60 7.73
CA SER A 52 -0.11 -11.43 9.19
C SER A 52 -1.46 -11.28 9.88
N VAL A 53 -2.51 -10.86 9.15
CA VAL A 53 -3.87 -10.74 9.69
C VAL A 53 -4.63 -12.06 9.58
N ILE A 54 -4.48 -12.77 8.46
CA ILE A 54 -5.20 -14.03 8.18
C ILE A 54 -4.57 -15.19 8.95
N GLU A 55 -3.24 -15.24 9.02
CA GLU A 55 -2.48 -16.28 9.71
C GLU A 55 -1.40 -15.63 10.61
N PRO A 56 -1.76 -15.21 11.83
CA PRO A 56 -0.90 -14.38 12.68
C PRO A 56 0.43 -15.01 13.12
N ASP A 57 0.51 -16.34 13.13
CA ASP A 57 1.71 -17.07 13.55
C ASP A 57 2.62 -17.41 12.35
N PHE A 58 2.21 -17.13 11.12
CA PHE A 58 3.00 -17.43 9.94
C PHE A 58 4.13 -16.41 9.72
N ASP A 59 5.38 -16.83 9.95
CA ASP A 59 6.63 -16.06 9.77
C ASP A 59 6.53 -14.63 10.35
N LYS A 60 5.87 -14.54 11.51
CA LYS A 60 5.51 -13.29 12.19
C LYS A 60 6.73 -12.42 12.45
N GLU A 61 7.83 -13.02 12.88
CA GLU A 61 9.09 -12.33 13.18
C GLU A 61 9.64 -11.65 11.93
N PHE A 62 9.68 -12.35 10.79
CA PHE A 62 10.14 -11.78 9.54
C PHE A 62 9.21 -10.68 9.04
N ILE A 63 7.90 -10.93 8.99
CA ILE A 63 6.94 -9.95 8.47
C ILE A 63 6.98 -8.66 9.29
N SER A 64 6.99 -8.79 10.63
CA SER A 64 7.08 -7.65 11.54
C SER A 64 8.40 -6.89 11.36
N ALA A 65 9.54 -7.58 11.37
CA ALA A 65 10.84 -6.94 11.21
C ALA A 65 10.98 -6.27 9.83
N ALA A 66 10.51 -6.92 8.76
CA ALA A 66 10.59 -6.39 7.40
C ALA A 66 9.80 -5.09 7.26
N ILE A 67 8.56 -5.02 7.75
CA ILE A 67 7.73 -3.81 7.61
C ILE A 67 8.23 -2.67 8.49
N ASP A 68 8.76 -2.97 9.68
CA ASP A 68 9.35 -1.96 10.55
C ASP A 68 10.59 -1.33 9.91
N LYS A 69 11.51 -2.17 9.39
CA LYS A 69 12.74 -1.74 8.72
C LYS A 69 12.45 -0.88 7.48
N PHE A 70 11.50 -1.29 6.64
CA PHE A 70 11.10 -0.50 5.47
C PHE A 70 10.50 0.84 5.87
N ASN A 71 9.54 0.85 6.79
CA ASN A 71 8.85 2.07 7.17
C ASN A 71 9.76 3.06 7.92
N ALA A 72 10.81 2.59 8.60
CA ALA A 72 11.80 3.44 9.25
C ALA A 72 12.41 4.47 8.27
N GLY A 73 12.71 4.06 7.04
CA GLY A 73 13.19 4.94 5.98
C GLY A 73 12.07 5.50 5.09
N PHE A 74 11.12 4.65 4.70
CA PHE A 74 10.10 5.00 3.71
C PHE A 74 9.17 6.12 4.16
N GLN A 75 8.95 6.30 5.47
CA GLN A 75 8.17 7.42 6.00
C GLN A 75 8.65 8.79 5.50
N TYR A 76 9.95 8.94 5.23
CA TYR A 76 10.54 10.20 4.79
C TYR A 76 10.35 10.49 3.30
N PHE A 77 9.84 9.52 2.52
CA PHE A 77 9.47 9.72 1.13
C PHE A 77 8.12 10.45 0.99
N ILE A 78 7.31 10.44 2.05
CA ILE A 78 5.94 10.95 2.02
C ILE A 78 5.91 12.38 2.52
N GLY A 79 5.60 13.29 1.61
CA GLY A 79 5.44 14.71 1.87
C GLY A 79 4.02 15.22 1.61
N PRO A 80 3.77 16.50 1.92
CA PRO A 80 2.50 17.16 1.58
C PRO A 80 2.27 17.30 0.07
N SER A 81 3.31 17.10 -0.74
CA SER A 81 3.28 17.16 -2.20
C SER A 81 3.45 15.78 -2.86
N GLY A 82 2.99 14.72 -2.19
CA GLY A 82 3.08 13.35 -2.68
C GLY A 82 4.43 12.69 -2.36
N VAL A 83 4.93 11.89 -3.30
CA VAL A 83 6.22 11.18 -3.18
C VAL A 83 7.05 11.37 -4.44
N PRO A 84 8.39 11.21 -4.40
CA PRO A 84 9.22 11.15 -5.62
C PRO A 84 8.81 9.96 -6.49
N LEU A 85 8.27 10.16 -7.68
CA LEU A 85 7.73 9.03 -8.48
C LEU A 85 8.84 8.30 -9.26
N PHE A 86 8.93 6.97 -9.09
CA PHE A 86 9.85 6.10 -9.81
C PHE A 86 9.32 4.66 -9.90
N GLY A 87 9.87 3.91 -10.85
CA GLY A 87 9.47 2.52 -11.12
C GLY A 87 8.16 2.43 -11.88
N ARG A 88 7.38 1.38 -11.62
CA ARG A 88 6.21 1.02 -12.43
C ARG A 88 4.87 1.20 -11.71
N SER A 89 3.77 0.99 -12.44
CA SER A 89 2.40 1.01 -11.91
C SER A 89 2.09 2.27 -11.10
N LEU A 90 2.59 3.41 -11.58
CA LEU A 90 2.47 4.69 -10.88
C LEU A 90 1.02 5.15 -10.74
N CYS A 91 0.08 4.60 -11.52
CA CYS A 91 -1.36 4.83 -11.35
C CYS A 91 -1.91 4.31 -10.00
N TYR A 92 -1.11 3.58 -9.21
CA TYR A 92 -1.47 3.11 -7.87
C TYR A 92 -1.15 4.11 -6.75
N ARG A 93 -0.59 5.28 -7.08
CA ARG A 93 -0.11 6.35 -6.18
C ARG A 93 -0.89 6.66 -4.90
N LEU A 94 -2.23 6.49 -4.88
CA LEU A 94 -3.01 6.76 -3.66
C LEU A 94 -2.80 5.71 -2.57
N ALA A 95 -2.23 4.55 -2.90
CA ALA A 95 -1.92 3.50 -1.95
C ALA A 95 -0.60 3.71 -1.18
N VAL A 96 0.06 4.86 -1.31
CA VAL A 96 1.50 4.99 -0.99
C VAL A 96 1.74 4.89 0.50
N THR A 97 0.75 5.22 1.31
CA THR A 97 0.81 5.14 2.76
C THR A 97 0.39 3.77 3.31
N ALA A 98 0.04 2.80 2.45
CA ALA A 98 -0.40 1.48 2.89
C ALA A 98 0.60 0.79 3.85
N PRO A 99 1.92 0.83 3.63
CA PRO A 99 2.89 0.22 4.54
C PRO A 99 2.89 0.84 5.94
N LEU A 100 2.75 2.16 6.06
CA LEU A 100 2.70 2.84 7.36
C LEU A 100 1.46 2.43 8.16
N ILE A 101 0.32 2.29 7.48
CA ILE A 101 -0.95 1.90 8.10
C ILE A 101 -0.91 0.42 8.48
N ALA A 102 -0.38 -0.44 7.59
CA ALA A 102 -0.15 -1.86 7.85
C ALA A 102 0.76 -2.07 9.08
N GLY A 103 1.92 -1.39 9.12
CA GLY A 103 2.85 -1.47 10.24
C GLY A 103 2.17 -1.11 11.56
N ALA A 104 1.46 0.02 11.58
CA ALA A 104 0.75 0.47 12.78
C ALA A 104 -0.33 -0.51 13.24
N SER A 105 -1.03 -1.16 12.30
CA SER A 105 -2.04 -2.18 12.59
C SER A 105 -1.46 -3.43 13.25
N ILE A 106 -0.20 -3.77 12.99
CA ILE A 106 0.45 -4.97 13.57
C ILE A 106 1.42 -4.62 14.70
N GLY A 107 1.37 -3.37 15.20
CA GLY A 107 2.12 -2.92 16.38
C GLY A 107 3.42 -2.17 16.06
N ASN A 108 3.85 -2.09 14.81
CA ASN A 108 5.07 -1.40 14.39
C ASN A 108 4.81 0.09 14.14
N ARG A 109 5.57 0.96 14.81
CA ARG A 109 5.32 2.41 14.81
C ARG A 109 6.63 3.18 14.67
N PRO A 110 7.16 3.29 13.45
CA PRO A 110 8.34 4.13 13.18
C PRO A 110 8.03 5.63 13.26
N CYS A 111 6.75 5.99 13.31
CA CYS A 111 6.27 7.33 13.63
C CYS A 111 4.94 7.28 14.40
N SER A 112 4.52 8.45 14.90
CA SER A 112 3.28 8.57 15.66
C SER A 112 2.04 8.33 14.78
N ILE A 113 0.95 7.87 15.40
CA ILE A 113 -0.36 7.72 14.71
C ILE A 113 -0.80 9.03 14.06
N GLY A 114 -0.48 10.19 14.66
CA GLY A 114 -0.75 11.49 14.07
C GLY A 114 0.01 11.73 12.76
N GLN A 115 1.28 11.31 12.69
CA GLN A 115 2.08 11.39 11.45
C GLN A 115 1.55 10.44 10.38
N ILE A 116 1.11 9.23 10.74
CA ILE A 116 0.51 8.27 9.79
C ILE A 116 -0.79 8.83 9.20
N LYS A 117 -1.66 9.37 10.05
CA LYS A 117 -2.91 10.03 9.62
C LYS A 117 -2.66 11.23 8.72
N ARG A 118 -1.70 12.08 9.11
CA ARG A 118 -1.28 13.22 8.28
C ARG A 118 -0.73 12.76 6.93
N SER A 119 0.08 11.71 6.91
CA SER A 119 0.65 11.15 5.68
C SER A 119 -0.46 10.68 4.74
N LEU A 120 -1.43 9.91 5.24
CA LEU A 120 -2.58 9.44 4.47
C LEU A 120 -3.41 10.63 3.94
N SER A 121 -3.80 11.54 4.83
CA SER A 121 -4.65 12.69 4.47
C SER A 121 -3.96 13.63 3.47
N CYS A 122 -2.69 13.96 3.68
CA CYS A 122 -1.92 14.83 2.79
C CYS A 122 -1.67 14.18 1.42
N SER A 123 -1.28 12.91 1.39
CA SER A 123 -1.04 12.20 0.12
C SER A 123 -2.31 12.11 -0.72
N LEU A 124 -3.43 11.65 -0.12
CA LEU A 124 -4.72 11.60 -0.80
C LEU A 124 -5.15 13.00 -1.27
N SER A 125 -5.07 14.01 -0.40
CA SER A 125 -5.43 15.39 -0.75
C SER A 125 -4.61 15.93 -1.91
N TYR A 126 -3.30 15.68 -1.91
CA TYR A 126 -2.41 16.15 -2.97
C TYR A 126 -2.80 15.55 -4.32
N TYR A 127 -2.85 14.23 -4.43
CA TYR A 127 -3.16 13.59 -5.71
C TYR A 127 -4.58 13.91 -6.17
N ILE A 128 -5.58 13.82 -5.29
CA ILE A 128 -6.99 14.06 -5.65
C ILE A 128 -7.21 15.49 -6.13
N LYS A 129 -6.69 16.50 -5.41
CA LYS A 129 -6.83 17.91 -5.81
C LYS A 129 -6.17 18.21 -7.15
N ASN A 130 -5.16 17.43 -7.54
CA ASN A 130 -4.46 17.59 -8.81
C ASN A 130 -5.00 16.68 -9.92
N GLY A 131 -6.16 16.03 -9.76
CA GLY A 131 -6.86 15.30 -10.83
C GLY A 131 -6.70 13.77 -10.81
N ALA A 132 -6.16 13.20 -9.74
CA ALA A 132 -6.03 11.76 -9.60
C ALA A 132 -7.36 10.98 -9.61
N LEU A 133 -8.52 11.66 -9.55
CA LEU A 133 -9.83 11.05 -9.70
C LEU A 133 -10.58 11.68 -10.87
N GLN A 134 -11.23 10.84 -11.67
CA GLN A 134 -12.21 11.25 -12.67
C GLN A 134 -13.51 10.49 -12.41
N ASN A 135 -14.63 11.20 -12.26
CA ASN A 135 -15.93 10.61 -11.91
C ASN A 135 -15.89 9.72 -10.66
N GLY A 136 -15.06 10.09 -9.68
CA GLY A 136 -14.88 9.31 -8.44
C GLY A 136 -13.96 8.09 -8.57
N ILE A 137 -13.38 7.82 -9.74
CA ILE A 137 -12.53 6.67 -10.01
C ILE A 137 -11.07 7.12 -10.18
N PRO A 138 -10.08 6.43 -9.58
CA PRO A 138 -8.66 6.66 -9.85
C PRO A 138 -8.33 6.66 -11.35
N THR A 139 -7.68 7.72 -11.80
CA THR A 139 -7.22 7.83 -13.20
C THR A 139 -6.13 6.80 -13.53
N GLN A 140 -6.06 6.41 -14.80
CA GLN A 140 -5.03 5.52 -15.36
C GLN A 140 -3.76 6.33 -15.65
N GLY A 141 -3.15 6.86 -14.59
CA GLY A 141 -1.97 7.71 -14.60
C GLY A 141 -1.81 8.41 -13.24
N ILE A 142 -0.96 9.44 -13.16
CA ILE A 142 -0.70 10.12 -11.87
C ILE A 142 -1.83 11.11 -11.55
N PHE A 143 -2.01 12.13 -12.39
CA PHE A 143 -2.93 13.26 -12.19
C PHE A 143 -4.04 13.33 -13.25
N ALA A 144 -3.96 12.48 -14.26
CA ALA A 144 -4.92 12.31 -15.33
C ALA A 144 -4.68 10.91 -15.92
N THR A 145 -5.52 10.48 -16.84
CA THR A 145 -5.18 9.33 -17.67
C THR A 145 -3.96 9.68 -18.53
N ASP A 146 -2.94 8.84 -18.47
CA ASP A 146 -1.70 9.00 -19.24
C ASP A 146 -1.18 7.62 -19.64
N GLU A 147 -1.46 7.23 -20.87
CA GLU A 147 -1.10 5.91 -21.42
C GLU A 147 0.40 5.65 -21.41
N ARG A 148 1.23 6.70 -21.43
CA ARG A 148 2.70 6.59 -21.39
C ARG A 148 3.21 6.06 -20.05
N LEU A 149 2.38 6.13 -19.00
CA LEU A 149 2.70 5.67 -17.66
C LEU A 149 2.05 4.33 -17.32
N LEU A 150 1.35 3.72 -18.27
CA LEU A 150 0.71 2.43 -18.10
C LEU A 150 1.70 1.31 -18.42
N ASP A 151 1.61 0.25 -17.63
CA ASP A 151 2.28 -1.01 -17.90
C ASP A 151 1.52 -1.80 -18.98
N ASP A 152 2.20 -2.68 -19.71
CA ASP A 152 1.62 -3.51 -20.79
C ASP A 152 0.43 -4.38 -20.32
N TYR A 153 0.38 -4.71 -19.02
CA TYR A 153 -0.71 -5.48 -18.42
C TYR A 153 -1.86 -4.61 -17.90
N SER A 154 -1.80 -3.29 -18.03
CA SER A 154 -2.79 -2.40 -17.45
C SER A 154 -4.15 -2.61 -18.10
N GLY A 155 -5.13 -3.02 -17.30
CA GLY A 155 -6.53 -3.13 -17.71
C GLY A 155 -7.36 -1.97 -17.15
N PRO A 156 -8.64 -1.86 -17.55
CA PRO A 156 -9.54 -0.78 -17.13
C PRO A 156 -9.65 -0.60 -15.61
N GLY A 157 -9.49 -1.67 -14.83
CA GLY A 157 -9.55 -1.66 -13.37
C GLY A 157 -8.22 -1.52 -12.64
N SER A 158 -7.07 -1.46 -13.33
CA SER A 158 -5.76 -1.47 -12.68
C SER A 158 -5.61 -0.33 -11.67
N SER A 159 -6.03 0.89 -12.01
CA SER A 159 -5.92 2.05 -11.12
C SER A 159 -6.64 1.90 -9.77
N LEU A 160 -7.60 0.97 -9.64
CA LEU A 160 -8.28 0.66 -8.37
C LEU A 160 -7.35 0.05 -7.31
N TRP A 161 -6.16 -0.41 -7.67
CA TRP A 161 -5.11 -0.77 -6.70
C TRP A 161 -4.69 0.42 -5.82
N SER A 162 -4.99 1.65 -6.25
CA SER A 162 -4.91 2.86 -5.41
C SER A 162 -5.68 2.78 -4.09
N LEU A 163 -6.69 1.90 -3.96
CA LEU A 163 -7.54 1.83 -2.77
C LEU A 163 -6.91 1.07 -1.59
N ARG A 164 -5.73 0.46 -1.78
CA ARG A 164 -5.10 -0.42 -0.78
C ARG A 164 -4.84 0.24 0.58
N ALA A 165 -4.40 1.50 0.60
CA ALA A 165 -4.22 2.24 1.84
C ALA A 165 -5.55 2.44 2.58
N LEU A 166 -6.63 2.75 1.85
CA LEU A 166 -7.96 2.92 2.41
C LEU A 166 -8.54 1.60 2.93
N ASN A 167 -8.36 0.50 2.19
CA ASN A 167 -8.82 -0.84 2.62
C ASN A 167 -8.29 -1.19 4.02
N ILE A 168 -7.00 -0.97 4.25
CA ILE A 168 -6.40 -1.20 5.57
C ILE A 168 -6.95 -0.19 6.58
N ALA A 169 -6.93 1.11 6.26
CA ALA A 169 -7.34 2.17 7.18
C ALA A 169 -8.79 2.05 7.68
N PHE A 170 -9.69 1.53 6.83
CA PHE A 170 -11.08 1.24 7.18
C PHE A 170 -11.23 -0.03 8.02
N LEU A 171 -10.41 -1.07 7.78
CA LEU A 171 -10.44 -2.29 8.58
C LEU A 171 -10.01 -2.04 10.03
N VAL A 172 -8.95 -1.23 10.21
CA VAL A 172 -8.24 -1.09 11.50
C VAL A 172 -8.78 0.08 12.33
N ASP A 173 -9.94 0.63 11.96
CA ASP A 173 -10.59 1.79 12.58
C ASP A 173 -9.68 3.02 12.77
N ILE A 174 -8.55 3.12 12.06
CA ILE A 174 -7.68 4.32 12.09
C ILE A 174 -8.47 5.56 11.61
N ILE A 175 -9.49 5.35 10.77
CA ILE A 175 -10.42 6.38 10.30
C ILE A 175 -11.56 6.65 11.30
N LEU A 176 -12.09 5.61 11.97
CA LEU A 176 -13.27 5.72 12.84
C LEU A 176 -12.95 6.17 14.27
N VAL A 177 -11.81 5.77 14.84
CA VAL A 177 -11.41 6.14 16.21
C VAL A 177 -11.06 7.63 16.35
N CYS A 178 -10.86 8.39 15.25
CA CYS A 178 -10.38 9.78 15.32
C CYS A 178 -10.97 10.79 14.32
N GLY A 179 -12.17 10.56 13.77
CA GLY A 179 -12.96 11.66 13.17
C GLY A 179 -12.46 12.24 11.84
N MET A 180 -11.61 11.54 11.08
CA MET A 180 -11.12 12.02 9.78
C MET A 180 -12.20 12.16 8.69
N LEU A 181 -13.40 11.60 8.91
CA LEU A 181 -14.58 11.75 8.03
C LEU A 181 -15.72 12.55 8.67
N ARG A 182 -15.53 13.19 9.85
CA ARG A 182 -16.52 14.10 10.44
C ARG A 182 -16.25 15.58 10.11
N SER A 183 -15.91 15.88 8.86
CA SER A 183 -15.96 17.25 8.35
C SER A 183 -16.58 17.32 6.96
N ASN A 184 -17.86 17.68 6.95
CA ASN A 184 -18.56 18.41 5.89
C ASN A 184 -18.42 17.87 4.45
N PHE A 185 -18.94 16.68 4.18
CA PHE A 185 -19.61 16.47 2.90
C PHE A 185 -21.00 17.13 2.99
N TYR A 186 -21.08 18.40 2.56
CA TYR A 186 -22.37 18.98 2.21
C TYR A 186 -23.00 18.13 1.11
N PRO A 187 -24.31 17.82 1.16
CA PRO A 187 -24.97 17.17 0.04
C PRO A 187 -24.84 18.08 -1.18
N LEU A 188 -24.31 17.54 -2.28
CA LEU A 188 -24.46 18.15 -3.59
C LEU A 188 -25.97 18.30 -3.82
N LYS A 189 -26.41 19.55 -3.97
CA LYS A 189 -27.75 19.87 -4.47
C LYS A 189 -27.85 19.49 -5.94
#